data_AF-A0A7S1LES9-F1
#
_entry.id   AF-A0A7S1LES9-F1
#
_cell.length_a   1.000
_cell.length_b   1.000
_cell.length_c   1.000
_cell.angle_alpha   90.00
_cell.angle_beta   90.00
_cell.angle_gamma   90.00
#
_symmetry.space_group_name_H-M   'P 1'
#
loop_
_entity.id
_entity.type
_entity.pdbx_description
1 polymer ?
#
loop_
_entity_poly.entity_id
_entity_poly.type
_entity_poly.pdbx_seq_one_letter_code
_entity_poly.pdbx_strand_id
1 'polypeptide(L)'
;ADGRLAPAQARHLIQRYLAGRRAWRVRGLEPGGAQPLHRVGVVQQLAPPLSQALLRMRAAELGLSLQETAMLAAAIEHLLLGESTALLERAYELAGRSRGEELQWAELRDVLASYVLILGRGSAAGPATPAEHRASLAEHRQSAEDWLSLTSFVDAAMVQVLEAGGPGAGAGRRHPFPAALGVAEELARGYGQWQNKDCRDMKEDLVRIDRSGSGRVPITSFYGLGNTSKYDFSEPAHWLRDVGALDESAPGVPRVIIANYIEGSNNCVAPLRHHSVCCLSDCTAIIEHFEAGAGAPAVPAERLAELAAGLPHSAPGGLAEVQLRQLRSIAARRGGAVPLHGRPFLQWLHRAFPRECPLPPPARRPRGAGAALQDQVWPVPLKSQGTESKAADAGEAPTSERGMKAAGASADRGVGKAADSVAQVVV
;
A
#
# COMPACT_ATOMS: atom_id res chain seq x y z
N ALA A 1 -12.83 33.72 -12.67
CA ALA A 1 -12.37 32.51 -11.97
C ALA A 1 -10.87 32.64 -11.84
N ASP A 2 -10.38 32.96 -10.66
CA ASP A 2 -9.02 33.53 -10.45
C ASP A 2 -7.92 32.46 -10.45
N GLY A 3 -8.12 31.36 -11.19
CA GLY A 3 -7.18 30.23 -11.27
C GLY A 3 -6.99 29.45 -9.94
N ARG A 4 -7.78 29.74 -8.91
CA ARG A 4 -7.71 29.07 -7.60
C ARG A 4 -8.55 27.79 -7.56
N LEU A 5 -8.01 26.79 -6.89
CA LEU A 5 -8.62 25.49 -6.62
C LEU A 5 -9.48 25.54 -5.37
N ALA A 6 -10.68 24.97 -5.45
CA ALA A 6 -11.48 24.71 -4.26
C ALA A 6 -10.72 23.76 -3.30
N PRO A 7 -10.95 23.83 -1.98
CA PRO A 7 -10.24 22.99 -1.01
C PRO A 7 -10.31 21.48 -1.31
N ALA A 8 -11.43 21.00 -1.85
CA ALA A 8 -11.58 19.60 -2.26
C ALA A 8 -10.68 19.23 -3.44
N GLN A 9 -10.47 20.13 -4.40
CA GLN A 9 -9.59 19.93 -5.55
C GLN A 9 -8.12 19.95 -5.11
N ALA A 10 -7.72 20.93 -4.29
CA ALA A 10 -6.37 20.99 -3.73
C ALA A 10 -6.05 19.72 -2.91
N ARG A 11 -6.98 19.27 -2.06
CA ARG A 11 -6.87 18.02 -1.32
C ARG A 11 -6.68 16.81 -2.24
N HIS A 12 -7.46 16.72 -3.31
CA HIS A 12 -7.36 15.62 -4.27
C HIS A 12 -5.99 15.60 -4.97
N LEU A 13 -5.47 16.75 -5.40
CA LEU A 13 -4.15 16.82 -6.03
C LEU A 13 -3.03 16.41 -5.08
N ILE A 14 -3.06 16.86 -3.82
CA ILE A 14 -2.07 16.47 -2.80
C ILE A 14 -2.13 14.97 -2.54
N GLN A 15 -3.33 14.41 -2.34
CA GLN A 15 -3.53 12.98 -2.13
C GLN A 15 -2.99 12.17 -3.30
N ARG A 16 -3.28 12.59 -4.54
CA ARG A 16 -2.81 11.90 -5.74
C ARG A 16 -1.30 11.99 -5.89
N TYR A 17 -0.70 13.14 -5.62
CA TYR A 17 0.75 13.31 -5.66
C TYR A 17 1.45 12.34 -4.69
N LEU A 18 1.03 12.34 -3.42
CA LEU A 18 1.65 11.49 -2.39
C LEU A 18 1.43 10.00 -2.68
N ALA A 19 0.21 9.61 -3.08
CA ALA A 19 -0.08 8.22 -3.43
C ALA A 19 0.65 7.76 -4.71
N GLY A 20 0.67 8.58 -5.76
CA GLY A 20 1.25 8.19 -7.05
C GLY A 20 2.78 8.26 -7.09
N ARG A 21 3.39 9.26 -6.44
CA ARG A 21 4.85 9.43 -6.46
C ARG A 21 5.58 8.72 -5.33
N ARG A 22 4.95 8.62 -4.15
CA ARG A 22 5.58 8.08 -2.93
C ARG A 22 4.95 6.76 -2.46
N ALA A 23 3.83 6.35 -3.05
CA ALA A 23 3.01 5.25 -2.54
C ALA A 23 2.46 5.52 -1.12
N TRP A 24 2.42 6.79 -0.68
CA TRP A 24 2.01 7.14 0.67
C TRP A 24 0.51 7.37 0.76
N ARG A 25 -0.14 6.63 1.67
CA ARG A 25 -1.52 6.87 2.09
C ARG A 25 -1.51 7.59 3.43
N VAL A 26 -1.73 8.91 3.38
CA VAL A 26 -1.67 9.78 4.57
C VAL A 26 -3.01 9.77 5.32
N ARG A 27 -2.92 9.64 6.65
CA ARG A 27 -4.08 9.60 7.53
C ARG A 27 -4.86 10.92 7.49
N GLY A 28 -6.14 10.85 7.15
CA GLY A 28 -7.03 12.00 6.94
C GLY A 28 -7.04 12.56 5.51
N LEU A 29 -6.15 12.08 4.63
CA LEU A 29 -6.12 12.42 3.21
C LEU A 29 -6.61 11.28 2.32
N GLU A 30 -7.24 10.24 2.86
CA GLU A 30 -7.68 9.06 2.12
C GLU A 30 -8.72 9.39 1.03
N PRO A 31 -8.80 8.58 -0.04
CA PRO A 31 -9.83 8.70 -1.05
C PRO A 31 -11.25 8.64 -0.44
N GLY A 32 -12.13 9.55 -0.86
CA GLY A 32 -13.51 9.62 -0.36
C GLY A 32 -13.68 10.25 1.02
N GLY A 33 -12.59 10.60 1.71
CA GLY A 33 -12.62 11.37 2.95
C GLY A 33 -13.05 12.82 2.73
N ALA A 34 -13.81 13.38 3.68
CA ALA A 34 -14.27 14.77 3.67
C ALA A 34 -13.48 15.67 4.65
N GLN A 35 -12.42 15.13 5.27
CA GLN A 35 -11.65 15.86 6.28
C GLN A 35 -10.98 17.09 5.66
N PRO A 36 -11.18 18.28 6.24
CA PRO A 36 -10.51 19.50 5.80
C PRO A 36 -8.98 19.40 5.94
N LEU A 37 -8.24 20.05 5.03
CA LEU A 37 -6.77 20.08 5.05
C LEU A 37 -6.17 20.51 6.40
N HIS A 38 -6.78 21.50 7.08
CA HIS A 38 -6.31 21.96 8.39
C HIS A 38 -6.47 20.92 9.52
N ARG A 39 -7.32 19.89 9.33
CA ARG A 39 -7.53 18.81 10.31
C ARG A 39 -6.79 17.52 9.98
N VAL A 40 -6.04 17.47 8.88
CA VAL A 40 -5.21 16.29 8.56
C VAL A 40 -4.20 16.11 9.69
N GLY A 41 -4.09 14.88 10.21
CA GLY A 41 -3.36 14.60 11.46
C GLY A 41 -1.93 15.14 11.45
N VAL A 42 -1.18 14.89 10.38
CA VAL A 42 0.21 15.38 10.24
C VAL A 42 0.29 16.90 10.26
N VAL A 43 -0.62 17.60 9.58
CA VAL A 43 -0.63 19.07 9.52
C VAL A 43 -1.04 19.66 10.86
N GLN A 44 -2.10 19.13 11.47
CA GLN A 44 -2.64 19.63 12.73
C GLN A 44 -1.65 19.44 13.89
N GLN A 45 -0.97 18.31 13.94
CA GLN A 45 -0.11 17.94 15.06
C GLN A 45 1.33 18.41 14.89
N LEU A 46 1.88 18.35 13.68
CA LEU A 46 3.30 18.67 13.44
C LEU A 46 3.52 20.08 12.90
N ALA A 47 2.49 20.74 12.36
CA ALA A 47 2.58 22.12 11.88
C ALA A 47 1.36 22.98 12.30
N PRO A 48 1.15 23.26 13.60
CA PRO A 48 0.03 24.07 14.07
C PRO A 48 -0.10 25.44 13.38
N PRO A 49 0.98 26.20 13.09
CA PRO A 49 0.87 27.45 12.36
C PRO A 49 0.28 27.28 10.94
N LEU A 50 0.70 26.22 10.23
CA LEU A 50 0.16 25.89 8.90
C LEU A 50 -1.31 25.48 8.97
N SER A 51 -1.68 24.68 9.98
CA SER A 51 -3.08 24.32 10.24
C SER A 51 -3.95 25.57 10.46
N GLN A 52 -3.48 26.53 11.26
CA GLN A 52 -4.20 27.79 11.50
C GLN A 52 -4.33 28.64 10.22
N ALA A 53 -3.28 28.72 9.41
CA ALA A 53 -3.34 29.42 8.13
C ALA A 53 -4.40 28.81 7.20
N LEU A 54 -4.42 27.49 7.07
CA LEU A 54 -5.42 26.77 6.27
C LEU A 54 -6.84 26.93 6.81
N LEU A 55 -7.02 27.02 8.14
CA LEU A 55 -8.31 27.30 8.76
C LEU A 55 -8.82 28.70 8.38
N ARG A 56 -7.96 29.72 8.44
CA ARG A 56 -8.30 31.10 8.06
C ARG A 56 -8.65 31.21 6.57
N MET A 57 -7.87 30.56 5.70
CA MET A 57 -8.15 30.52 4.26
C MET A 57 -9.53 29.90 3.99
N ARG A 58 -9.84 28.77 4.66
CA ARG A 58 -11.16 28.14 4.55
C ARG A 58 -12.28 29.06 5.04
N ALA A 59 -12.10 29.74 6.17
CA ALA A 59 -13.11 30.64 6.74
C ALA A 59 -13.38 31.85 5.83
N ALA A 60 -12.38 32.30 5.08
CA ALA A 60 -12.50 33.35 4.08
C ALA A 60 -12.95 32.85 2.69
N GLU A 61 -13.30 31.57 2.56
CA GLU A 61 -13.65 30.90 1.29
C GLU A 61 -12.57 31.06 0.19
N LEU A 62 -11.31 31.24 0.62
CA LEU A 62 -10.18 31.35 -0.28
C LEU A 62 -9.76 29.96 -0.74
N GLY A 63 -9.86 29.72 -2.05
CA GLY A 63 -9.24 28.57 -2.69
C GLY A 63 -7.70 28.65 -2.67
N LEU A 64 -7.01 27.58 -3.03
CA LEU A 64 -5.55 27.55 -3.14
C LEU A 64 -5.11 27.71 -4.60
N SER A 65 -4.06 28.48 -4.87
CA SER A 65 -3.39 28.42 -6.17
C SER A 65 -2.72 27.05 -6.37
N LEU A 66 -2.33 26.73 -7.61
CA LEU A 66 -1.54 25.53 -7.89
C LEU A 66 -0.19 25.54 -7.16
N GLN A 67 0.45 26.71 -7.07
CA GLN A 67 1.70 26.86 -6.34
C GLN A 67 1.51 26.65 -4.82
N GLU A 68 0.46 27.24 -4.23
CA GLU A 68 0.11 27.03 -2.82
C GLU A 68 -0.19 25.55 -2.54
N THR A 69 -0.87 24.86 -3.47
CA THR A 69 -1.15 23.43 -3.38
C THR A 69 0.12 22.59 -3.45
N ALA A 70 1.06 22.92 -4.35
CA ALA A 70 2.35 22.25 -4.47
C ALA A 70 3.23 22.48 -3.21
N MET A 71 3.27 23.71 -2.69
CA MET A 71 3.97 24.02 -1.44
C MET A 71 3.37 23.25 -0.26
N LEU A 72 2.05 23.12 -0.19
CA LEU A 72 1.40 22.33 0.85
C LEU A 72 1.72 20.83 0.72
N ALA A 73 1.75 20.29 -0.50
CA ALA A 73 2.17 18.91 -0.74
C ALA A 73 3.61 18.67 -0.25
N ALA A 74 4.54 19.56 -0.62
CA ALA A 74 5.94 19.50 -0.21
C ALA A 74 6.12 19.66 1.31
N ALA A 75 5.35 20.54 1.94
CA ALA A 75 5.35 20.71 3.39
C ALA A 75 4.85 19.44 4.11
N ILE A 76 3.76 18.83 3.63
CA ILE A 76 3.26 17.56 4.18
C ILE A 76 4.31 16.46 4.01
N GLU A 77 4.94 16.36 2.83
CA GLU A 77 5.99 15.39 2.58
C GLU A 77 7.18 15.56 3.54
N HIS A 78 7.64 16.80 3.75
CA HIS A 78 8.71 17.09 4.71
C HIS A 78 8.34 16.70 6.15
N LEU A 79 7.11 16.99 6.57
CA LEU A 79 6.64 16.59 7.91
C LEU A 79 6.59 15.07 8.11
N LEU A 80 6.23 14.31 7.06
CA LEU A 80 6.19 12.85 7.12
C LEU A 80 7.60 12.23 7.20
N LEU A 81 8.58 12.85 6.53
CA LEU A 81 9.98 12.42 6.57
C LEU A 81 10.64 12.65 7.94
N GLY A 82 10.08 13.50 8.79
CA GLY A 82 10.57 13.67 10.16
C GLY A 82 10.62 12.36 10.97
N GLU A 83 9.79 11.37 10.63
CA GLU A 83 9.81 10.05 11.26
C GLU A 83 11.13 9.29 11.00
N SER A 84 11.86 9.60 9.92
CA SER A 84 13.14 8.98 9.57
C SER A 84 14.22 9.16 10.64
N THR A 85 14.19 10.26 11.41
CA THR A 85 15.19 10.51 12.45
C THR A 85 15.17 9.43 13.52
N ALA A 86 13.99 9.14 14.10
CA ALA A 86 13.85 8.16 15.17
C ALA A 86 14.14 6.72 14.67
N LEU A 87 13.73 6.41 13.43
CA LEU A 87 14.02 5.11 12.82
C LEU A 87 15.52 4.91 12.55
N LEU A 88 16.23 5.97 12.11
CA LEU A 88 17.66 5.91 11.88
C LEU A 88 18.44 5.82 13.19
N GLU A 89 18.05 6.58 14.22
CA GLU A 89 18.63 6.44 15.56
C GLU A 89 18.54 4.99 16.05
N ARG A 90 17.36 4.37 15.86
CA ARG A 90 17.18 2.96 16.21
C ARG A 90 18.07 2.01 15.40
N ALA A 91 18.30 2.31 14.12
CA ALA A 91 19.20 1.53 13.28
C ALA A 91 20.66 1.61 13.77
N TYR A 92 21.12 2.80 14.17
CA TYR A 92 22.45 2.98 14.79
C TYR A 92 22.59 2.17 16.09
N GLU A 93 21.59 2.25 16.97
CA GLU A 93 21.57 1.50 18.23
C GLU A 93 21.65 -0.01 18.00
N LEU A 94 20.86 -0.53 17.06
CA LEU A 94 20.84 -1.96 16.75
C LEU A 94 22.14 -2.44 16.09
N ALA A 95 22.85 -1.54 15.41
CA ALA A 95 24.18 -1.79 14.86
C ALA A 95 25.32 -1.60 15.89
N GLY A 96 25.00 -1.18 17.13
CA GLY A 96 26.00 -0.89 18.16
C GLY A 96 26.85 0.35 17.87
N ARG A 97 26.32 1.30 17.08
CA ARG A 97 26.97 2.55 16.67
C ARG A 97 26.37 3.74 17.41
N SER A 98 27.14 4.82 17.51
CA SER A 98 26.65 6.08 18.12
C SER A 98 26.41 7.17 17.06
N ARG A 99 25.53 8.13 17.35
CA ARG A 99 25.29 9.28 16.45
C ARG A 99 26.50 10.20 16.26
N GLY A 100 27.46 10.15 17.19
CA GLY A 100 28.70 10.93 17.11
C GLY A 100 29.79 10.24 16.29
N GLU A 101 29.57 8.99 15.89
CA GLU A 101 30.51 8.23 15.07
C GLU A 101 30.37 8.61 13.60
N GLU A 102 31.50 8.73 12.91
CA GLU A 102 31.51 8.90 11.46
C GLU A 102 31.82 7.57 10.78
N LEU A 103 30.88 7.11 9.97
CA LEU A 103 30.87 5.76 9.39
C LEU A 103 31.51 5.75 8.00
N GLN A 104 32.30 4.71 7.70
CA GLN A 104 32.72 4.40 6.34
C GLN A 104 31.53 3.90 5.50
N TRP A 105 31.68 3.92 4.17
CA TRP A 105 30.61 3.50 3.24
C TRP A 105 29.96 2.16 3.60
N ALA A 106 30.77 1.12 3.82
CA ALA A 106 30.26 -0.21 4.14
C ALA A 106 29.48 -0.26 5.47
N GLU A 107 29.98 0.46 6.48
CA GLU A 107 29.35 0.55 7.80
C GLU A 107 28.02 1.31 7.72
N LEU A 108 28.02 2.42 6.96
CA LEU A 108 26.82 3.22 6.72
C LEU A 108 25.77 2.41 5.93
N ARG A 109 26.19 1.63 4.92
CA ARG A 109 25.30 0.75 4.17
C ARG A 109 24.61 -0.28 5.08
N ASP A 110 25.34 -0.89 6.00
CA ASP A 110 24.76 -1.85 6.95
C ASP A 110 23.74 -1.20 7.89
N VAL A 111 24.02 0.01 8.38
CA VAL A 111 23.08 0.80 9.19
C VAL A 111 21.84 1.20 8.37
N LEU A 112 22.01 1.61 7.12
CA LEU A 112 20.89 2.00 6.26
C LEU A 112 20.04 0.81 5.79
N ALA A 113 20.64 -0.35 5.56
CA ALA A 113 19.91 -1.59 5.33
C ALA A 113 19.04 -1.93 6.56
N SER A 114 19.60 -1.76 7.76
CA SER A 114 18.88 -1.90 9.02
C SER A 114 17.70 -0.92 9.11
N TYR A 115 17.92 0.35 8.75
CA TYR A 115 16.87 1.37 8.67
C TYR A 115 15.72 0.97 7.75
N VAL A 116 16.00 0.47 6.54
CA VAL A 116 14.95 0.03 5.60
C VAL A 116 14.11 -1.12 6.16
N LEU A 117 14.74 -2.08 6.86
CA LEU A 117 14.03 -3.19 7.50
C LEU A 117 13.16 -2.73 8.70
N ILE A 118 13.59 -1.69 9.42
CA ILE A 118 12.81 -1.09 10.51
C ILE A 118 11.64 -0.30 9.92
N LEU A 119 11.89 0.49 8.87
CA LEU A 119 10.86 1.23 8.14
C LEU A 119 9.75 0.31 7.66
N GLY A 120 10.09 -0.83 7.04
CA GLY A 120 9.10 -1.79 6.55
C GLY A 120 8.19 -2.39 7.61
N ARG A 121 8.71 -2.61 8.82
CA ARG A 121 7.92 -3.06 9.98
C ARG A 121 7.02 -1.96 10.54
N GLY A 122 7.41 -0.69 10.36
CA GLY A 122 6.68 0.46 10.85
C GLY A 122 6.64 0.55 12.38
N SER A 123 5.85 1.49 12.90
CA SER A 123 5.74 1.76 14.34
C SER A 123 4.85 0.76 15.09
N ALA A 124 4.05 -0.04 14.38
CA ALA A 124 3.09 -0.97 14.98
C ALA A 124 3.71 -2.29 15.48
N ALA A 125 4.88 -2.69 14.94
CA ALA A 125 5.54 -3.94 15.29
C ALA A 125 6.29 -3.91 16.64
N GLY A 126 6.31 -2.76 17.33
CA GLY A 126 7.16 -2.56 18.50
C GLY A 126 8.66 -2.50 18.17
N PRO A 127 9.51 -2.11 19.13
CA PRO A 127 10.96 -2.07 18.90
C PRO A 127 11.52 -3.50 18.92
N ALA A 128 12.12 -3.96 17.82
CA ALA A 128 12.85 -5.23 17.85
C ALA A 128 14.08 -5.15 18.74
N THR A 129 14.37 -6.25 19.43
CA THR A 129 15.61 -6.46 20.15
C THR A 129 16.81 -6.58 19.19
N PRO A 130 18.05 -6.33 19.65
CA PRO A 130 19.24 -6.58 18.85
C PRO A 130 19.38 -8.02 18.35
N ALA A 131 18.82 -9.00 19.07
CA ALA A 131 18.85 -10.41 18.65
C ALA A 131 17.89 -10.66 17.47
N GLU A 132 16.64 -10.22 17.60
CA GLU A 132 15.63 -10.33 16.53
C GLU A 132 16.06 -9.58 15.27
N HIS A 133 16.64 -8.39 15.43
CA HIS A 133 17.10 -7.63 14.28
C HIS A 133 18.26 -8.33 13.54
N ARG A 134 19.23 -8.89 14.29
CA ARG A 134 20.32 -9.67 13.68
C ARG A 134 19.80 -10.93 12.99
N ALA A 135 18.80 -11.60 13.56
CA ALA A 135 18.15 -12.75 12.92
C ALA A 135 17.46 -12.34 11.62
N SER A 136 16.72 -11.23 11.62
CA SER A 136 16.07 -10.70 10.41
C SER A 136 17.07 -10.32 9.31
N LEU A 137 18.21 -9.68 9.67
CA LEU A 137 19.29 -9.42 8.72
C LEU A 137 19.90 -10.71 8.17
N ALA A 138 20.11 -11.71 9.03
CA ALA A 138 20.67 -13.00 8.61
C ALA A 138 19.72 -13.75 7.66
N GLU A 139 18.41 -13.71 7.90
CA GLU A 139 17.38 -14.28 7.03
C GLU A 139 17.41 -13.63 5.64
N HIS A 140 17.41 -12.29 5.56
CA HIS A 140 17.49 -11.59 4.27
C HIS A 140 18.79 -11.92 3.51
N ARG A 141 19.90 -12.13 4.24
CA ARG A 141 21.19 -12.53 3.64
C ARG A 141 21.21 -13.97 3.11
N GLN A 142 20.26 -14.83 3.50
CA GLN A 142 20.16 -16.18 2.93
C GLN A 142 19.65 -16.17 1.49
N SER A 143 18.84 -15.16 1.13
CA SER A 143 18.37 -14.94 -0.23
C SER A 143 19.29 -13.94 -0.94
N ALA A 144 20.09 -14.44 -1.90
CA ALA A 144 20.99 -13.60 -2.66
C ALA A 144 20.24 -12.52 -3.46
N GLU A 145 19.03 -12.83 -3.96
CA GLU A 145 18.18 -11.89 -4.68
C GLU A 145 17.65 -10.78 -3.77
N ASP A 146 17.10 -11.14 -2.61
CA ASP A 146 16.53 -10.16 -1.67
C ASP A 146 17.61 -9.25 -1.09
N TRP A 147 18.77 -9.83 -0.72
CA TRP A 147 19.90 -9.06 -0.22
C TRP A 147 20.47 -8.11 -1.28
N LEU A 148 20.60 -8.57 -2.53
CA LEU A 148 21.05 -7.72 -3.64
C LEU A 148 20.05 -6.58 -3.90
N SER A 149 18.75 -6.87 -3.89
CA SER A 149 17.70 -5.86 -4.07
C SER A 149 17.76 -4.78 -2.99
N LEU A 150 17.84 -5.18 -1.71
CA LEU A 150 17.93 -4.26 -0.58
C LEU A 150 19.20 -3.41 -0.63
N THR A 151 20.36 -4.04 -0.82
CA THR A 151 21.64 -3.31 -0.83
C THR A 151 21.78 -2.41 -2.03
N SER A 152 21.29 -2.80 -3.22
CA SER A 152 21.28 -1.93 -4.41
C SER A 152 20.40 -0.70 -4.20
N PHE A 153 19.25 -0.85 -3.53
CA PHE A 153 18.39 0.27 -3.18
C PHE A 153 19.09 1.23 -2.21
N VAL A 154 19.78 0.71 -1.20
CA VAL A 154 20.59 1.51 -0.26
C VAL A 154 21.74 2.22 -0.95
N ASP A 155 22.53 1.50 -1.73
CA ASP A 155 23.71 2.03 -2.44
C ASP A 155 23.31 3.13 -3.43
N ALA A 156 22.17 2.99 -4.13
CA ALA A 156 21.65 4.03 -5.02
C ALA A 156 21.31 5.33 -4.28
N ALA A 157 20.65 5.25 -3.12
CA ALA A 157 20.34 6.43 -2.31
C ALA A 157 21.62 7.07 -1.73
N MET A 158 22.58 6.25 -1.30
CA MET A 158 23.88 6.72 -0.83
C MET A 158 24.61 7.50 -1.91
N VAL A 159 24.70 6.97 -3.14
CA VAL A 159 25.31 7.67 -4.28
C VAL A 159 24.60 8.99 -4.55
N GLN A 160 23.26 8.96 -4.64
CA GLN A 160 22.47 10.16 -4.95
C GLN A 160 22.69 11.30 -3.96
N VAL A 161 22.79 10.99 -2.66
CA VAL A 161 22.88 12.01 -1.60
C VAL A 161 24.34 12.38 -1.30
N LEU A 162 25.23 11.40 -1.23
CA LEU A 162 26.62 11.59 -0.76
C LEU A 162 27.57 12.01 -1.88
N GLU A 163 27.25 11.70 -3.14
CA GLU A 163 28.07 12.03 -4.31
C GLU A 163 27.47 13.16 -5.18
N ALA A 164 26.44 13.85 -4.71
CA ALA A 164 25.85 15.00 -5.42
C ALA A 164 26.86 16.13 -5.77
N GLY A 165 28.06 16.12 -5.17
CA GLY A 165 29.18 17.02 -5.46
C GLY A 165 30.22 16.52 -6.49
N GLY A 166 30.06 15.32 -7.08
CA GLY A 166 30.91 14.77 -8.14
C GLY A 166 31.40 13.33 -7.91
N PRO A 167 31.84 12.61 -8.96
CA PRO A 167 32.25 11.20 -8.88
C PRO A 167 33.47 10.99 -7.96
N GLY A 168 33.41 10.03 -7.04
CA GLY A 168 34.51 9.72 -6.12
C GLY A 168 34.57 10.62 -4.89
N ALA A 169 33.60 11.52 -4.71
CA ALA A 169 33.51 12.35 -3.52
C ALA A 169 33.09 11.56 -2.26
N GLY A 170 32.60 10.32 -2.38
CA GLY A 170 32.17 9.47 -1.25
C GLY A 170 33.15 8.36 -0.83
N ALA A 171 33.92 7.80 -1.76
CA ALA A 171 34.79 6.65 -1.48
C ALA A 171 35.96 7.01 -0.53
N GLY A 172 35.98 6.40 0.67
CA GLY A 172 37.02 6.61 1.69
C GLY A 172 36.75 7.76 2.68
N ARG A 173 35.66 8.52 2.50
CA ARG A 173 35.21 9.50 3.49
C ARG A 173 34.41 8.82 4.59
N ARG A 174 34.49 9.40 5.78
CA ARG A 174 33.60 9.07 6.87
C ARG A 174 32.39 10.00 6.81
N HIS A 175 31.22 9.46 7.09
CA HIS A 175 29.94 10.16 6.97
C HIS A 175 29.34 10.39 8.35
N PRO A 176 29.06 11.64 8.74
CA PRO A 176 28.44 11.93 10.03
C PRO A 176 26.93 11.64 9.98
N PHE A 177 26.29 11.54 11.15
CA PHE A 177 24.86 11.26 11.26
C PHE A 177 23.94 12.15 10.39
N PRO A 178 24.15 13.48 10.25
CA PRO A 178 23.31 14.30 9.37
C PRO A 178 23.36 13.87 7.90
N ALA A 179 24.51 13.39 7.42
CA ALA A 179 24.62 12.85 6.06
C ALA A 179 23.83 11.54 5.94
N ALA A 180 23.95 10.65 6.94
CA ALA A 180 23.15 9.42 7.01
C ALA A 180 21.64 9.69 7.06
N LEU A 181 21.21 10.74 7.77
CA LEU A 181 19.80 11.17 7.82
C LEU A 181 19.31 11.62 6.45
N GLY A 182 20.11 12.38 5.69
CA GLY A 182 19.79 12.73 4.31
C GLY A 182 19.56 11.49 3.43
N VAL A 183 20.40 10.46 3.57
CA VAL A 183 20.20 9.18 2.85
C VAL A 183 18.94 8.46 3.32
N ALA A 184 18.67 8.43 4.63
CA ALA A 184 17.49 7.79 5.20
C ALA A 184 16.18 8.44 4.73
N GLU A 185 16.15 9.78 4.60
CA GLU A 185 15.02 10.50 4.02
C GLU A 185 14.83 10.16 2.53
N GLU A 186 15.91 10.06 1.76
CA GLU A 186 15.84 9.63 0.36
C GLU A 186 15.32 8.19 0.23
N LEU A 187 15.78 7.29 1.10
CA LEU A 187 15.26 5.92 1.18
C LEU A 187 13.77 5.92 1.53
N ALA A 188 13.31 6.74 2.47
CA ALA A 188 11.88 6.85 2.78
C ALA A 188 11.06 7.35 1.59
N ARG A 189 11.57 8.32 0.80
CA ARG A 189 10.92 8.80 -0.43
C ARG A 189 10.82 7.73 -1.50
N GLY A 190 11.84 6.86 -1.62
CA GLY A 190 11.92 5.80 -2.62
C GLY A 190 11.29 4.46 -2.20
N TYR A 191 11.04 4.26 -0.90
CA TYR A 191 10.66 2.97 -0.32
C TYR A 191 9.43 2.36 -0.99
N GLY A 192 8.39 3.16 -1.24
CA GLY A 192 7.16 2.68 -1.87
C GLY A 192 7.36 2.17 -3.30
N GLN A 193 8.28 2.78 -4.07
CA GLN A 193 8.59 2.32 -5.43
C GLN A 193 9.39 1.01 -5.41
N TRP A 194 10.36 0.91 -4.50
CA TRP A 194 11.15 -0.31 -4.30
C TRP A 194 10.28 -1.50 -3.85
N GLN A 195 9.43 -1.30 -2.84
CA GLN A 195 8.50 -2.33 -2.34
C GLN A 195 7.40 -2.71 -3.35
N ASN A 196 7.09 -1.86 -4.33
CA ASN A 196 6.03 -2.13 -5.29
C ASN A 196 6.30 -3.37 -6.18
N LYS A 197 7.49 -4.00 -6.10
CA LYS A 197 7.73 -5.31 -6.71
C LYS A 197 6.75 -6.36 -6.18
N ASP A 198 6.57 -6.46 -4.86
CA ASP A 198 5.66 -7.48 -4.27
C ASP A 198 4.21 -7.25 -4.73
N CYS A 199 3.77 -5.99 -4.82
CA CYS A 199 2.46 -5.64 -5.36
C CYS A 199 2.27 -6.07 -6.82
N ARG A 200 3.31 -5.93 -7.66
CA ARG A 200 3.28 -6.36 -9.06
C ARG A 200 3.23 -7.87 -9.16
N ASP A 201 4.06 -8.58 -8.42
CA ASP A 201 4.08 -10.05 -8.39
C ASP A 201 2.72 -10.61 -7.93
N MET A 202 2.12 -10.01 -6.89
CA MET A 202 0.78 -10.36 -6.41
C MET A 202 -0.30 -10.13 -7.48
N LYS A 203 -0.21 -9.00 -8.19
CA LYS A 203 -1.12 -8.70 -9.30
C LYS A 203 -0.95 -9.70 -10.44
N GLU A 204 0.27 -10.10 -10.77
CA GLU A 204 0.55 -11.08 -11.83
C GLU A 204 -0.07 -12.44 -11.52
N ASP A 205 -0.03 -12.90 -10.27
CA ASP A 205 -0.72 -14.13 -9.84
C ASP A 205 -2.24 -14.05 -10.04
N LEU A 206 -2.85 -12.92 -9.70
CA LEU A 206 -4.29 -12.69 -9.93
C LEU A 206 -4.62 -12.62 -11.43
N VAL A 207 -3.77 -11.96 -12.22
CA VAL A 207 -3.93 -11.84 -13.68
C VAL A 207 -3.83 -13.22 -14.35
N ARG A 208 -2.98 -14.12 -13.84
CA ARG A 208 -2.82 -15.49 -14.38
C ARG A 208 -4.12 -16.29 -14.37
N ILE A 209 -5.02 -16.02 -13.41
CA ILE A 209 -6.31 -16.70 -13.31
C ILE A 209 -7.49 -15.90 -13.91
N ASP A 210 -7.26 -14.67 -14.41
CA ASP A 210 -8.23 -13.91 -15.19
C ASP A 210 -8.31 -14.43 -16.64
N ARG A 211 -8.98 -15.57 -16.81
CA ARG A 211 -9.16 -16.27 -18.10
C ARG A 211 -9.84 -15.42 -19.17
N SER A 212 -10.61 -14.41 -18.76
CA SER A 212 -11.44 -13.59 -19.64
C SER A 212 -10.80 -12.27 -20.07
N GLY A 213 -9.67 -11.89 -19.47
CA GLY A 213 -9.10 -10.55 -19.64
C GLY A 213 -9.96 -9.42 -19.07
N SER A 214 -10.90 -9.73 -18.17
CA SER A 214 -11.89 -8.76 -17.68
C SER A 214 -11.44 -8.00 -16.44
N GLY A 215 -10.21 -8.27 -15.95
CA GLY A 215 -9.69 -7.72 -14.69
C GLY A 215 -10.43 -8.25 -13.46
N ARG A 216 -11.13 -9.39 -13.60
CA ARG A 216 -11.94 -9.99 -12.55
C ARG A 216 -11.66 -11.48 -12.44
N VAL A 217 -11.65 -11.98 -11.22
CA VAL A 217 -11.44 -13.40 -10.92
C VAL A 217 -12.58 -13.95 -10.08
N PRO A 218 -13.09 -15.17 -10.33
CA PRO A 218 -14.07 -15.78 -9.43
C PRO A 218 -13.52 -15.83 -8.00
N ILE A 219 -14.34 -15.50 -6.99
CA ILE A 219 -13.88 -15.47 -5.60
C ILE A 219 -13.35 -16.84 -5.13
N THR A 220 -13.89 -17.93 -5.69
CA THR A 220 -13.43 -19.29 -5.41
C THR A 220 -12.01 -19.54 -5.94
N SER A 221 -11.68 -19.01 -7.13
CA SER A 221 -10.34 -19.07 -7.68
C SER A 221 -9.36 -18.17 -6.94
N PHE A 222 -9.83 -17.00 -6.49
CA PHE A 222 -9.07 -16.09 -5.63
C PHE A 222 -8.61 -16.78 -4.35
N TYR A 223 -9.53 -17.39 -3.58
CA TYR A 223 -9.17 -18.14 -2.38
C TYR A 223 -8.34 -19.41 -2.67
N GLY A 224 -8.50 -20.00 -3.86
CA GLY A 224 -7.73 -21.18 -4.28
C GLY A 224 -6.26 -20.89 -4.61
N LEU A 225 -5.88 -19.62 -4.87
CA LEU A 225 -4.52 -19.25 -5.25
C LEU A 225 -3.49 -19.43 -4.13
N GLY A 226 -3.90 -19.33 -2.86
CA GLY A 226 -2.98 -19.43 -1.71
C GLY A 226 -2.15 -20.72 -1.67
N ASN A 227 -2.59 -21.78 -2.37
CA ASN A 227 -1.85 -23.04 -2.48
C ASN A 227 -0.73 -23.03 -3.54
N THR A 228 -0.70 -22.02 -4.41
CA THR A 228 0.17 -21.96 -5.61
C THR A 228 0.88 -20.61 -5.79
N SER A 229 0.56 -19.63 -4.95
CA SER A 229 1.13 -18.29 -4.94
C SER A 229 2.00 -18.09 -3.71
N LYS A 230 2.96 -17.18 -3.79
CA LYS A 230 3.69 -16.65 -2.62
C LYS A 230 2.75 -15.92 -1.66
N TYR A 231 1.63 -15.40 -2.17
CA TYR A 231 0.69 -14.56 -1.44
C TYR A 231 -0.53 -15.35 -0.98
N ASP A 232 -0.92 -15.14 0.27
CA ASP A 232 -2.19 -15.65 0.79
C ASP A 232 -3.31 -14.65 0.46
N PHE A 233 -4.37 -15.17 -0.14
CA PHE A 233 -5.56 -14.43 -0.53
C PHE A 233 -6.69 -14.96 0.33
N SER A 234 -6.94 -14.34 1.48
CA SER A 234 -7.84 -14.89 2.51
C SER A 234 -8.82 -13.87 3.10
N GLU A 235 -8.87 -12.66 2.55
CA GLU A 235 -9.77 -11.61 3.00
C GLU A 235 -11.23 -12.04 2.87
N PRO A 236 -12.04 -11.86 3.92
CA PRO A 236 -13.42 -12.32 3.89
C PRO A 236 -14.24 -11.51 2.89
N ALA A 237 -15.23 -12.16 2.26
CA ALA A 237 -16.07 -11.55 1.23
C ALA A 237 -16.74 -10.23 1.66
N HIS A 238 -17.10 -10.08 2.95
CA HIS A 238 -17.65 -8.83 3.47
C HIS A 238 -16.64 -7.68 3.39
N TRP A 239 -15.37 -7.94 3.73
CA TRP A 239 -14.31 -6.94 3.63
C TRP A 239 -14.05 -6.55 2.17
N LEU A 240 -13.97 -7.55 1.27
CA LEU A 240 -13.80 -7.30 -0.18
C LEU A 240 -14.93 -6.42 -0.73
N ARG A 241 -16.16 -6.60 -0.24
CA ARG A 241 -17.30 -5.75 -0.58
C ARG A 241 -17.14 -4.32 -0.06
N ASP A 242 -16.72 -4.16 1.19
CA ASP A 242 -16.57 -2.85 1.83
C ASP A 242 -15.52 -1.97 1.17
N VAL A 243 -14.42 -2.57 0.71
CA VAL A 243 -13.38 -1.86 -0.06
C VAL A 243 -13.71 -1.72 -1.56
N GLY A 244 -14.87 -2.24 -1.99
CA GLY A 244 -15.31 -2.20 -3.38
C GLY A 244 -14.51 -3.10 -4.32
N ALA A 245 -13.81 -4.10 -3.79
CA ALA A 245 -13.09 -5.11 -4.55
C ALA A 245 -13.97 -6.30 -4.96
N LEU A 246 -15.22 -6.40 -4.49
CA LEU A 246 -16.14 -7.48 -4.86
C LEU A 246 -17.22 -7.01 -5.85
N ASP A 247 -17.28 -7.66 -7.01
CA ASP A 247 -18.33 -7.52 -8.01
C ASP A 247 -19.38 -8.64 -7.84
N GLU A 248 -20.60 -8.23 -7.50
CA GLU A 248 -21.76 -9.12 -7.32
C GLU A 248 -22.89 -8.78 -8.29
N SER A 249 -22.58 -8.12 -9.41
CA SER A 249 -23.56 -7.77 -10.44
C SER A 249 -24.24 -9.00 -11.07
N ALA A 250 -23.58 -10.16 -11.04
CA ALA A 250 -24.12 -11.44 -11.49
C ALA A 250 -24.51 -12.33 -10.28
N PRO A 251 -25.78 -12.74 -10.16
CA PRO A 251 -26.23 -13.62 -9.08
C PRO A 251 -25.41 -14.92 -9.01
N GLY A 252 -24.96 -15.28 -7.81
CA GLY A 252 -24.27 -16.55 -7.55
C GLY A 252 -22.82 -16.64 -8.07
N VAL A 253 -22.30 -15.59 -8.72
CA VAL A 253 -20.92 -15.59 -9.26
C VAL A 253 -20.17 -14.34 -8.80
N PRO A 254 -19.88 -14.20 -7.49
CA PRO A 254 -19.07 -13.09 -6.99
C PRO A 254 -17.66 -13.16 -7.57
N ARG A 255 -17.16 -12.01 -8.03
CA ARG A 255 -15.82 -11.89 -8.61
C ARG A 255 -15.03 -10.79 -7.91
N VAL A 256 -13.76 -11.04 -7.65
CA VAL A 256 -12.83 -10.03 -7.14
C VAL A 256 -12.35 -9.17 -8.31
N ILE A 257 -12.46 -7.85 -8.18
CA ILE A 257 -11.94 -6.84 -9.10
C ILE A 257 -10.47 -6.63 -8.75
N ILE A 258 -9.56 -7.08 -9.63
CA ILE A 258 -8.12 -7.13 -9.36
C ILE A 258 -7.57 -5.75 -8.98
N ALA A 259 -7.84 -4.72 -9.79
CA ALA A 259 -7.32 -3.38 -9.56
C ALA A 259 -7.78 -2.80 -8.21
N ASN A 260 -9.05 -3.01 -7.83
CA ASN A 260 -9.58 -2.55 -6.54
C ASN A 260 -8.97 -3.31 -5.36
N TYR A 261 -8.71 -4.61 -5.52
CA TYR A 261 -8.05 -5.41 -4.50
C TYR A 261 -6.61 -4.94 -4.28
N ILE A 262 -5.81 -4.81 -5.36
CA ILE A 262 -4.41 -4.38 -5.27
C ILE A 262 -4.28 -3.00 -4.61
N GLU A 263 -5.16 -2.05 -4.96
CA GLU A 263 -5.18 -0.72 -4.33
C GLU A 263 -5.84 -0.69 -2.93
N GLY A 264 -6.32 -1.83 -2.44
CA GLY A 264 -6.93 -1.99 -1.13
C GLY A 264 -5.98 -1.66 0.02
N SER A 265 -6.53 -1.31 1.18
CA SER A 265 -5.74 -0.97 2.38
C SER A 265 -5.07 -2.17 3.03
N ASN A 266 -5.48 -3.40 2.68
CA ASN A 266 -4.81 -4.64 3.07
C ASN A 266 -3.40 -4.74 2.47
N ASN A 267 -3.16 -4.12 1.31
CA ASN A 267 -1.87 -4.11 0.63
C ASN A 267 -1.03 -2.87 0.99
N CYS A 268 -1.14 -2.42 2.25
CA CYS A 268 -0.31 -1.37 2.81
C CYS A 268 0.64 -1.95 3.87
N VAL A 269 1.92 -1.58 3.76
CA VAL A 269 3.02 -1.91 4.66
C VAL A 269 3.55 -0.67 5.36
N ALA A 270 4.60 -0.83 6.18
CA ALA A 270 5.24 0.26 6.91
C ALA A 270 4.23 1.17 7.63
N PRO A 271 3.42 0.63 8.56
CA PRO A 271 2.43 1.43 9.27
C PRO A 271 3.16 2.43 10.18
N LEU A 272 3.27 3.68 9.72
CA LEU A 272 3.87 4.79 10.43
C LEU A 272 2.79 5.63 11.12
N ARG A 273 3.21 6.64 11.89
CA ARG A 273 2.27 7.39 12.75
C ARG A 273 1.21 8.13 11.94
N HIS A 274 1.61 8.73 10.81
CA HIS A 274 0.74 9.58 10.00
C HIS A 274 0.46 9.04 8.60
N HIS A 275 1.12 7.96 8.17
CA HIS A 275 0.92 7.39 6.85
C HIS A 275 1.28 5.89 6.83
N SER A 276 0.86 5.22 5.76
CA SER A 276 1.37 3.90 5.39
C SER A 276 1.85 3.93 3.95
N VAL A 277 2.64 2.93 3.57
CA VAL A 277 3.11 2.73 2.20
C VAL A 277 2.24 1.65 1.56
N CYS A 278 1.56 1.95 0.47
CA CYS A 278 0.62 1.03 -0.18
C CYS A 278 1.04 0.72 -1.61
N CYS A 279 0.44 -0.31 -2.24
CA CYS A 279 0.65 -0.57 -3.65
C CYS A 279 0.37 0.66 -4.53
N LEU A 280 1.25 0.88 -5.51
CA LEU A 280 1.07 1.93 -6.50
C LEU A 280 -0.04 1.53 -7.48
N SER A 281 -0.83 2.52 -7.90
CA SER A 281 -1.86 2.33 -8.92
C SER A 281 -1.25 2.47 -10.31
N ASP A 282 -1.31 1.40 -11.11
CA ASP A 282 -0.94 1.43 -12.54
C ASP A 282 -1.82 2.40 -13.33
N CYS A 283 -3.04 2.68 -12.87
CA CYS A 283 -3.92 3.67 -13.46
C CYS A 283 -3.34 5.10 -13.42
N THR A 284 -2.43 5.38 -12.47
CA THR A 284 -1.84 6.72 -12.33
C THR A 284 -1.14 7.15 -13.61
N ALA A 285 -0.29 6.30 -14.18
CA ALA A 285 0.42 6.60 -15.42
C ALA A 285 -0.53 6.78 -16.61
N ILE A 286 -1.62 5.99 -16.65
CA ILE A 286 -2.65 6.10 -17.69
C ILE A 286 -3.37 7.46 -17.60
N ILE A 287 -3.77 7.87 -16.39
CA ILE A 287 -4.44 9.15 -16.18
C ILE A 287 -3.48 10.31 -16.50
N GLU A 288 -2.21 10.24 -16.06
CA GLU A 288 -1.20 11.26 -16.36
C GLU A 288 -0.97 11.43 -17.87
N HIS A 289 -0.96 10.33 -18.63
CA HIS A 289 -0.89 10.38 -20.09
C HIS A 289 -2.07 11.11 -20.71
N PHE A 290 -3.30 10.82 -20.27
CA PHE A 290 -4.49 11.53 -20.75
C PHE A 290 -4.48 13.01 -20.37
N GLU A 291 -4.07 13.35 -19.15
CA GLU A 291 -3.99 14.74 -18.69
C GLU A 291 -2.96 15.55 -19.47
N ALA A 292 -1.76 14.99 -19.64
CA ALA A 292 -0.68 15.63 -20.40
C ALA A 292 -1.09 15.85 -21.86
N GLY A 293 -1.74 14.85 -22.47
CA GLY A 293 -2.20 14.93 -23.86
C GLY A 293 -3.43 15.82 -24.08
N ALA A 294 -4.24 16.03 -23.05
CA ALA A 294 -5.45 16.86 -23.11
C ALA A 294 -5.16 18.34 -22.83
N GLY A 295 -4.30 18.66 -21.86
CA GLY A 295 -3.98 20.04 -21.46
C GLY A 295 -5.17 20.85 -20.93
N ALA A 296 -6.30 20.19 -20.63
CA ALA A 296 -7.55 20.82 -20.20
C ALA A 296 -8.37 19.87 -19.32
N PRO A 297 -9.25 20.38 -18.43
CA PRO A 297 -10.03 19.56 -17.50
C PRO A 297 -11.15 18.75 -18.20
N ALA A 298 -11.45 19.07 -19.46
CA ALA A 298 -12.37 18.33 -20.31
C ALA A 298 -11.90 18.38 -21.76
N VAL A 299 -12.14 17.30 -22.50
CA VAL A 299 -11.59 17.10 -23.85
C VAL A 299 -12.59 16.33 -24.74
N PRO A 300 -12.66 16.58 -26.06
CA PRO A 300 -13.52 15.81 -26.97
C PRO A 300 -13.24 14.30 -26.92
N ALA A 301 -14.27 13.50 -27.19
CA ALA A 301 -14.18 12.03 -27.14
C ALA A 301 -13.15 11.47 -28.15
N GLU A 302 -13.10 12.06 -29.33
CA GLU A 302 -12.21 11.69 -30.42
C GLU A 302 -10.75 11.90 -30.03
N ARG A 303 -10.44 13.03 -29.37
CA ARG A 303 -9.10 13.31 -28.88
C ARG A 303 -8.66 12.32 -27.80
N LEU A 304 -9.56 11.89 -26.91
CA LEU A 304 -9.25 10.81 -25.96
C LEU A 304 -8.98 9.48 -26.66
N ALA A 305 -9.69 9.18 -27.75
CA ALA A 305 -9.44 7.97 -28.51
C ALA A 305 -8.07 7.98 -29.20
N GLU A 306 -7.65 9.12 -29.74
CA GLU A 306 -6.29 9.31 -30.26
C GLU A 306 -5.22 9.09 -29.19
N LEU A 307 -5.41 9.70 -28.01
CA LEU A 307 -4.46 9.57 -26.91
C LEU A 307 -4.37 8.12 -26.40
N ALA A 308 -5.49 7.41 -26.37
CA ALA A 308 -5.51 6.01 -25.96
C ALA A 308 -4.65 5.12 -26.86
N ALA A 309 -4.54 5.42 -28.16
CA ALA A 309 -3.70 4.64 -29.08
C ALA A 309 -2.19 4.72 -28.74
N GLY A 310 -1.76 5.74 -28.00
CA GLY A 310 -0.37 5.91 -27.56
C GLY A 310 -0.03 5.19 -26.26
N LEU A 311 -0.98 4.53 -25.60
CA LEU A 311 -0.72 3.85 -24.33
C LEU A 311 -0.04 2.48 -24.54
N PRO A 312 0.89 2.09 -23.64
CA PRO A 312 1.46 0.74 -23.64
C PRO A 312 0.38 -0.33 -23.53
N HIS A 313 0.54 -1.46 -24.22
CA HIS A 313 -0.40 -2.59 -24.24
C HIS A 313 -1.80 -2.28 -24.79
N SER A 314 -1.95 -1.18 -25.54
CA SER A 314 -3.18 -0.91 -26.27
C SER A 314 -3.44 -2.00 -27.31
N ALA A 315 -4.71 -2.37 -27.50
CA ALA A 315 -5.09 -3.32 -28.53
C ALA A 315 -4.65 -2.82 -29.92
N PRO A 316 -4.20 -3.71 -30.82
CA PRO A 316 -3.91 -3.33 -32.20
C PRO A 316 -5.14 -2.68 -32.84
N GLY A 317 -5.03 -1.41 -33.24
CA GLY A 317 -6.15 -0.61 -33.79
C GLY A 317 -6.77 0.40 -32.83
N GLY A 318 -6.26 0.55 -31.61
CA GLY A 318 -6.73 1.56 -30.64
C GLY A 318 -7.94 1.10 -29.83
N LEU A 319 -8.83 2.04 -29.49
CA LEU A 319 -10.02 1.73 -28.71
C LEU A 319 -11.03 0.90 -29.51
N ALA A 320 -11.66 -0.08 -28.86
CA ALA A 320 -12.81 -0.78 -29.42
C ALA A 320 -13.96 0.20 -29.67
N GLU A 321 -14.76 -0.02 -30.72
CA GLU A 321 -15.88 0.86 -31.08
C GLU A 321 -16.86 1.09 -29.91
N VAL A 322 -17.07 0.07 -29.06
CA VAL A 322 -17.88 0.18 -27.84
C VAL A 322 -17.30 1.23 -26.87
N GLN A 323 -15.98 1.26 -26.69
CA GLN A 323 -15.30 2.20 -25.80
C GLN A 323 -15.39 3.63 -26.33
N LEU A 324 -15.24 3.83 -27.65
CA LEU A 324 -15.42 5.15 -28.29
C LEU A 324 -16.86 5.66 -28.16
N ARG A 325 -17.86 4.81 -28.41
CA ARG A 325 -19.27 5.18 -28.21
C ARG A 325 -19.58 5.58 -26.77
N GLN A 326 -18.94 4.93 -25.79
CA GLN A 326 -19.08 5.31 -24.38
C GLN A 326 -18.50 6.71 -24.11
N LEU A 327 -17.32 7.04 -24.65
CA LEU A 327 -16.75 8.39 -24.55
C LEU A 327 -17.67 9.44 -25.18
N ARG A 328 -18.19 9.19 -26.39
CA ARG A 328 -19.16 10.07 -27.06
C ARG A 328 -20.41 10.29 -26.23
N SER A 329 -20.92 9.24 -25.59
CA SER A 329 -22.08 9.32 -24.68
C SER A 329 -21.79 10.17 -23.44
N ILE A 330 -20.56 10.11 -22.89
CA ILE A 330 -20.15 10.97 -21.78
C ILE A 330 -20.08 12.43 -22.24
N ALA A 331 -19.46 12.68 -23.39
CA ALA A 331 -19.32 14.01 -23.99
C ALA A 331 -20.67 14.67 -24.30
N ALA A 332 -21.59 13.92 -24.92
CA ALA A 332 -22.92 14.42 -25.29
C ALA A 332 -23.72 14.95 -24.08
N ARG A 333 -23.54 14.34 -22.90
CA ARG A 333 -24.19 14.79 -21.66
C ARG A 333 -23.52 15.99 -21.00
N ARG A 334 -22.35 16.44 -21.48
CA ARG A 334 -21.51 17.45 -20.83
C ARG A 334 -20.90 18.45 -21.80
N GLY A 335 -21.74 18.99 -22.69
CA GLY A 335 -21.34 20.10 -23.57
C GLY A 335 -20.35 19.71 -24.66
N GLY A 336 -20.33 18.45 -25.08
CA GLY A 336 -19.48 17.96 -26.17
C GLY A 336 -18.07 17.54 -25.76
N ALA A 337 -17.74 17.59 -24.46
CA ALA A 337 -16.43 17.19 -23.94
C ALA A 337 -16.56 16.23 -22.74
N VAL A 338 -15.57 15.36 -22.57
CA VAL A 338 -15.44 14.40 -21.48
C VAL A 338 -14.63 15.02 -20.34
N PRO A 339 -15.18 15.23 -19.14
CA PRO A 339 -14.40 15.71 -18.00
C PRO A 339 -13.52 14.60 -17.41
N LEU A 340 -12.22 14.87 -17.30
CA LEU A 340 -11.21 13.86 -16.96
C LEU A 340 -11.22 13.39 -15.51
N HIS A 341 -11.74 14.20 -14.58
CA HIS A 341 -11.82 13.81 -13.16
C HIS A 341 -13.24 13.41 -12.75
N GLY A 342 -14.13 13.25 -13.72
CA GLY A 342 -15.51 12.83 -13.48
C GLY A 342 -15.62 11.33 -13.31
N ARG A 343 -16.51 10.89 -12.41
CA ARG A 343 -16.87 9.47 -12.23
C ARG A 343 -17.17 8.72 -13.55
N PRO A 344 -17.89 9.30 -14.54
CA PRO A 344 -18.12 8.61 -15.81
C PRO A 344 -16.85 8.28 -16.60
N PHE A 345 -15.84 9.17 -16.55
CA PHE A 345 -14.55 8.91 -17.20
C PHE A 345 -13.75 7.86 -16.44
N LEU A 346 -13.73 7.89 -15.10
CA LEU A 346 -13.11 6.84 -14.29
C LEU A 346 -13.75 5.45 -14.53
N GLN A 347 -15.08 5.41 -14.70
CA GLN A 347 -15.78 4.17 -15.10
C GLN A 347 -15.45 3.72 -16.52
N TRP A 348 -15.16 4.66 -17.41
CA TRP A 348 -14.67 4.34 -18.75
C TRP A 348 -13.24 3.78 -18.68
N LEU A 349 -12.35 4.41 -17.90
CA LEU A 349 -10.98 3.92 -17.68
C LEU A 349 -10.98 2.48 -17.15
N HIS A 350 -11.78 2.18 -16.12
CA HIS A 350 -11.89 0.80 -15.63
C HIS A 350 -12.37 -0.20 -16.70
N ARG A 351 -13.22 0.22 -17.64
CA ARG A 351 -13.67 -0.67 -18.74
C ARG A 351 -12.65 -0.79 -19.86
N ALA A 352 -11.83 0.24 -20.07
CA ALA A 352 -10.78 0.26 -21.08
C ALA A 352 -9.51 -0.47 -20.61
N PHE A 353 -9.20 -0.35 -19.32
CA PHE A 353 -7.98 -0.85 -18.67
C PHE A 353 -8.38 -1.59 -17.37
N PRO A 354 -9.03 -2.75 -17.46
CA PRO A 354 -9.68 -3.38 -16.32
C PRO A 354 -8.73 -3.98 -15.28
N ARG A 355 -7.46 -4.23 -15.65
CA ARG A 355 -6.44 -4.74 -14.73
C ARG A 355 -5.67 -3.62 -14.06
N GLU A 356 -5.62 -2.45 -14.68
CA GLU A 356 -4.83 -1.29 -14.27
C GLU A 356 -5.67 -0.28 -13.49
N CYS A 357 -6.90 -0.03 -13.93
CA CYS A 357 -7.74 1.04 -13.39
C CYS A 357 -8.86 0.50 -12.49
N PRO A 358 -8.98 1.02 -11.25
CA PRO A 358 -9.99 0.56 -10.31
C PRO A 358 -11.38 1.05 -10.72
N LEU A 359 -12.39 0.22 -10.45
CA LEU A 359 -13.79 0.60 -10.60
C LEU A 359 -14.15 1.58 -9.48
N PRO A 360 -14.57 2.82 -9.80
CA PRO A 360 -14.99 3.75 -8.76
C PRO A 360 -16.25 3.24 -8.05
N PRO A 361 -16.35 3.38 -6.72
CA PRO A 361 -17.49 2.89 -5.96
C PRO A 361 -18.81 3.50 -6.44
N PRO A 362 -19.97 2.89 -6.10
CA PRO A 362 -21.28 3.50 -6.27
C PRO A 362 -21.26 4.94 -5.74
N ALA A 363 -21.92 5.87 -6.44
CA ALA A 363 -22.09 7.21 -5.89
C ALA A 363 -22.90 7.07 -4.60
N ARG A 364 -22.25 7.27 -3.45
CA ARG A 364 -22.95 7.33 -2.18
C ARG A 364 -23.90 8.53 -2.24
N ARG A 365 -25.20 8.31 -2.04
CA ARG A 365 -26.09 9.40 -1.64
C ARG A 365 -25.49 10.02 -0.36
N PRO A 366 -25.42 11.36 -0.23
CA PRO A 366 -24.93 11.96 1.00
C PRO A 366 -25.86 11.51 2.14
N ARG A 367 -25.41 10.54 2.95
CA ARG A 367 -26.01 10.27 4.24
C ARG A 367 -25.61 11.43 5.14
N GLY A 368 -26.57 11.95 5.90
CA GLY A 368 -26.34 13.03 6.87
C GLY A 368 -25.09 12.77 7.70
N ALA A 369 -24.42 13.86 8.07
CA ALA A 369 -23.20 13.86 8.89
C ALA A 369 -23.39 12.91 10.10
N GLY A 370 -22.76 11.74 10.06
CA GLY A 370 -22.95 10.71 11.09
C GLY A 370 -22.49 9.30 10.71
N ALA A 371 -22.33 8.98 9.43
CA ALA A 371 -21.81 7.67 8.98
C ALA A 371 -20.51 7.81 8.17
N ALA A 372 -19.65 8.74 8.57
CA ALA A 372 -18.34 8.93 7.95
C ALA A 372 -17.37 7.87 8.46
N LEU A 373 -17.26 6.74 7.74
CA LEU A 373 -16.01 6.00 7.46
C LEU A 373 -15.00 5.86 8.62
N GLN A 374 -15.46 5.74 9.87
CA GLN A 374 -14.61 5.46 11.03
C GLN A 374 -14.11 4.01 11.05
N ASP A 375 -14.70 3.15 10.20
CA ASP A 375 -14.36 1.72 10.12
C ASP A 375 -13.67 1.33 8.81
N GLN A 376 -13.04 2.27 8.08
CA GLN A 376 -11.84 1.86 7.34
C GLN A 376 -10.79 1.56 8.39
N VAL A 377 -10.84 0.35 8.92
CA VAL A 377 -9.85 -0.25 9.78
C VAL A 377 -8.51 0.05 9.13
N TRP A 378 -7.79 1.01 9.72
CA TRP A 378 -6.36 1.17 9.53
C TRP A 378 -5.76 -0.22 9.64
N PRO A 379 -4.87 -0.65 8.73
CA PRO A 379 -4.38 -2.03 8.76
C PRO A 379 -3.94 -2.37 10.19
N VAL A 380 -4.69 -3.29 10.79
CA VAL A 380 -4.17 -4.14 11.85
C VAL A 380 -3.01 -4.89 11.18
N PRO A 381 -1.85 -5.05 11.84
CA PRO A 381 -0.63 -5.52 11.21
C PRO A 381 -0.88 -6.71 10.29
N LEU A 382 -0.36 -6.64 9.06
CA LEU A 382 -0.21 -7.80 8.19
C LEU A 382 0.38 -8.93 9.03
N LYS A 383 -0.24 -10.11 8.92
CA LYS A 383 0.45 -11.37 9.19
C LYS A 383 1.65 -11.38 8.26
N SER A 384 2.82 -11.00 8.78
CA SER A 384 4.07 -11.37 8.14
C SER A 384 4.06 -12.89 8.08
N GLN A 385 4.02 -13.47 6.88
CA GLN A 385 4.57 -14.79 6.70
C GLN A 385 6.09 -14.67 6.91
N GLY A 386 6.50 -14.59 8.17
CA GLY A 386 7.72 -15.23 8.59
C GLY A 386 7.43 -16.72 8.58
N THR A 387 8.37 -17.51 8.13
CA THR A 387 8.33 -18.96 8.27
C THR A 387 8.24 -19.30 9.77
N GLU A 388 7.02 -19.44 10.29
CA GLU A 388 6.79 -20.06 11.59
C GLU A 388 7.13 -21.54 11.43
N SER A 389 8.41 -21.84 11.63
CA SER A 389 8.89 -23.17 11.96
C SER A 389 8.05 -23.67 13.13
N LYS A 390 7.33 -24.76 12.89
CA LYS A 390 6.71 -25.57 13.94
C LYS A 390 7.82 -26.04 14.89
N ALA A 391 8.08 -25.26 15.94
CA ALA A 391 8.76 -25.77 17.11
C ALA A 391 7.76 -26.66 17.86
N ALA A 392 8.10 -27.94 17.93
CA ALA A 392 7.38 -28.93 18.70
C ALA A 392 7.36 -28.51 20.18
N ASP A 393 6.16 -28.30 20.72
CA ASP A 393 5.98 -28.14 22.15
C ASP A 393 5.85 -29.54 22.77
N ALA A 394 6.99 -30.05 23.23
CA ALA A 394 7.09 -31.25 24.02
C ALA A 394 7.18 -30.85 25.49
N GLY A 395 6.05 -31.02 26.20
CA GLY A 395 6.02 -31.30 27.63
C GLY A 395 6.05 -30.10 28.58
N GLU A 396 4.94 -29.89 29.28
CA GLU A 396 4.93 -30.08 30.73
C GLU A 396 3.49 -30.20 31.26
N ALA A 397 3.23 -31.30 31.96
CA ALA A 397 1.99 -31.54 32.68
C ALA A 397 1.99 -30.75 33.99
N PRO A 398 0.85 -30.19 34.45
CA PRO A 398 0.74 -29.71 35.81
C PRO A 398 0.30 -30.86 36.72
N THR A 399 1.13 -31.15 37.71
CA THR A 399 0.83 -31.99 38.87
C THR A 399 -0.16 -31.30 39.81
N SER A 400 -0.88 -32.17 40.51
CA SER A 400 -1.97 -31.98 41.48
C SER A 400 -1.77 -30.92 42.57
N GLU A 401 -2.87 -30.35 43.09
CA GLU A 401 -3.47 -30.83 44.36
C GLU A 401 -4.84 -30.19 44.72
N ARG A 402 -5.75 -31.10 45.11
CA ARG A 402 -6.79 -31.04 46.17
C ARG A 402 -7.92 -30.01 46.13
N GLY A 403 -9.12 -30.55 45.95
CA GLY A 403 -10.40 -29.95 46.37
C GLY A 403 -11.52 -31.00 46.39
N MET A 404 -11.65 -31.69 47.52
CA MET A 404 -12.56 -32.81 47.80
C MET A 404 -14.05 -32.38 47.84
N LYS A 405 -14.97 -33.13 47.20
CA LYS A 405 -16.28 -33.58 47.76
C LYS A 405 -17.18 -34.35 46.74
N ALA A 406 -17.35 -35.64 47.04
CA ALA A 406 -18.59 -36.43 47.20
C ALA A 406 -19.68 -36.57 46.09
N ALA A 407 -19.89 -37.86 45.73
CA ALA A 407 -21.13 -38.65 45.75
C ALA A 407 -21.91 -39.00 44.45
N GLY A 408 -22.20 -40.31 44.30
CA GLY A 408 -23.25 -40.93 43.46
C GLY A 408 -22.70 -41.84 42.35
N ALA A 409 -22.48 -43.15 42.56
CA ALA A 409 -23.39 -44.28 42.28
C ALA A 409 -23.84 -44.34 40.79
N SER A 410 -23.81 -45.43 40.02
CA SER A 410 -23.87 -46.88 40.24
C SER A 410 -23.67 -47.58 38.87
N ALA A 411 -23.08 -48.80 38.87
CA ALA A 411 -23.24 -49.99 37.98
C ALA A 411 -23.25 -49.79 36.42
N ASP A 412 -22.80 -50.72 35.57
CA ASP A 412 -22.80 -52.18 35.64
C ASP A 412 -22.06 -52.79 34.42
N ARG A 413 -21.51 -54.00 34.62
CA ARG A 413 -21.30 -55.15 33.70
C ARG A 413 -20.74 -54.98 32.26
N GLY A 414 -19.75 -55.84 31.95
CA GLY A 414 -19.55 -56.34 30.58
C GLY A 414 -18.22 -57.03 30.28
N VAL A 415 -18.15 -58.34 30.53
CA VAL A 415 -17.01 -59.25 30.28
C VAL A 415 -16.95 -59.73 28.82
N GLY A 416 -15.75 -60.02 28.28
CA GLY A 416 -15.53 -60.99 27.19
C GLY A 416 -14.34 -60.65 26.27
N LYS A 417 -13.13 -61.19 26.53
CA LYS A 417 -12.46 -62.31 25.80
C LYS A 417 -12.26 -62.07 24.29
N ALA A 418 -11.00 -61.92 23.83
CA ALA A 418 -10.14 -62.98 23.23
C ALA A 418 -10.68 -63.48 21.87
N ALA A 419 -9.94 -63.75 20.80
CA ALA A 419 -8.54 -63.73 20.41
C ALA A 419 -8.53 -64.01 18.88
N ASP A 420 -7.33 -64.04 18.30
CA ASP A 420 -6.96 -64.74 17.06
C ASP A 420 -7.15 -64.10 15.67
N SER A 421 -5.98 -63.78 15.11
CA SER A 421 -5.36 -64.44 13.95
C SER A 421 -5.33 -63.75 12.58
N VAL A 422 -4.07 -63.43 12.21
CA VAL A 422 -3.34 -63.94 11.03
C VAL A 422 -3.71 -63.41 9.62
N ALA A 423 -2.75 -62.62 9.11
CA ALA A 423 -2.08 -62.65 7.81
C ALA A 423 -2.84 -62.64 6.47
N GLN A 424 -2.46 -61.68 5.60
CA GLN A 424 -1.78 -61.83 4.29
C GLN A 424 -1.89 -60.48 3.55
N VAL A 425 -0.78 -59.75 3.28
CA VAL A 425 0.11 -59.83 2.10
C VAL A 425 -0.66 -59.85 0.77
N VAL A 426 -0.42 -58.84 -0.08
CA VAL A 426 0.09 -58.92 -1.48
C VAL A 426 -0.13 -57.57 -2.19
N VAL A 427 1.01 -57.01 -2.64
CA VAL A 427 1.29 -56.01 -3.69
C VAL A 427 0.92 -54.54 -3.44
#